data_AF-L9ZGN2-F1
#
_entry.id   AF-L9ZGN2-F1
#
_cell.length_a   1.000
_cell.length_b   1.000
_cell.length_c   1.000
_cell.angle_alpha   90.00
_cell.angle_beta   90.00
_cell.angle_gamma   90.00
#
_symmetry.space_group_name_H-M   'P 1'
#
loop_
_entity.id
_entity.type
_entity.pdbx_description
1 polymer ?
#
loop_
_entity_poly.entity_id
_entity_poly.type
_entity_poly.pdbx_seq_one_letter_code
_entity_poly.pdbx_strand_id
1 'polypeptide(L)'
;MIRDDAEAYRELIEQSQQIESEFDRELTWNEPEETRSGKKRSRIVVTKSADVTDQDQWDEYLDWMVEHGEKFHEVFYDRIQQL
;
A
#
# COMPACT_ATOMS: atom_id res chain seq x y z
N MET A 1 17.22 -3.67 -1.08
CA MET A 1 16.72 -4.96 -1.62
C MET A 1 15.60 -5.39 -0.69
N ILE A 2 14.35 -5.36 -1.13
CA ILE A 2 13.22 -5.83 -0.30
C ILE A 2 13.35 -7.35 -0.20
N ARG A 3 13.63 -7.85 1.01
CA ARG A 3 13.75 -9.29 1.28
C ARG A 3 12.35 -9.91 1.32
N ASP A 4 12.27 -11.20 1.00
CA ASP A 4 11.05 -11.98 1.13
C ASP A 4 10.81 -12.21 2.63
N ASP A 5 10.09 -11.29 3.26
CA ASP A 5 10.00 -11.18 4.71
C ASP A 5 8.54 -11.06 5.15
N ALA A 6 8.00 -12.20 5.62
CA ALA A 6 6.66 -12.25 6.17
C ALA A 6 6.57 -11.59 7.56
N GLU A 7 7.70 -11.39 8.24
CA GLU A 7 7.81 -10.74 9.54
C GLU A 7 7.64 -9.22 9.39
N ALA A 8 8.24 -8.64 8.36
CA ALA A 8 8.06 -7.23 7.98
C ALA A 8 6.57 -6.84 7.85
N TYR A 9 5.74 -7.70 7.24
CA TYR A 9 4.30 -7.45 7.16
C TYR A 9 3.62 -7.48 8.52
N ARG A 10 4.03 -8.38 9.42
CA ARG A 10 3.46 -8.48 10.77
C ARG A 10 3.80 -7.26 11.61
N GLU A 11 5.02 -6.76 11.51
CA GLU A 11 5.40 -5.53 12.21
C GLU A 11 4.59 -4.32 11.73
N LEU A 12 4.33 -4.24 10.42
CA LEU A 12 3.50 -3.17 9.84
C LEU A 12 2.03 -3.31 10.22
N ILE A 13 1.45 -4.51 10.22
CA ILE A 13 0.03 -4.70 10.55
C ILE A 13 -0.27 -4.42 12.03
N GLU A 14 0.70 -4.68 12.92
CA GLU A 14 0.61 -4.28 14.34
C GLU A 14 0.53 -2.76 14.52
N GLN A 15 1.07 -1.99 13.57
CA GLN A 15 1.04 -0.53 13.54
C GLN A 15 -0.08 0.03 12.64
N SER A 16 -0.96 -0.83 12.11
CA SER A 16 -1.98 -0.47 11.10
C SER A 16 -2.81 0.75 11.48
N GLN A 17 -3.32 0.83 12.72
CA GLN A 17 -4.14 1.96 13.16
C GLN A 17 -3.39 3.29 13.12
N GLN A 18 -2.12 3.29 13.52
CA GLN A 18 -1.28 4.48 13.46
C GLN A 18 -1.00 4.86 12.01
N ILE A 19 -0.65 3.87 11.18
CA ILE A 19 -0.39 4.05 9.75
C ILE A 19 -1.61 4.64 9.04
N GLU A 20 -2.81 4.09 9.26
CA GLU A 20 -4.05 4.58 8.65
C GLU A 20 -4.43 5.98 9.14
N SER A 21 -4.11 6.32 10.40
CA SER A 21 -4.27 7.68 10.92
C SER A 21 -3.30 8.67 10.26
N GLU A 22 -2.05 8.28 10.02
CA GLU A 22 -1.05 9.12 9.34
C GLU A 22 -1.33 9.23 7.83
N PHE A 23 -1.83 8.15 7.23
CA PHE A 23 -2.22 8.08 5.83
C PHE A 23 -3.57 8.78 5.55
N ASP A 24 -4.32 9.12 6.61
CA ASP A 24 -5.64 9.75 6.61
C ASP A 24 -6.70 8.94 5.83
N ARG A 25 -6.52 7.62 5.73
CA ARG A 25 -7.46 6.68 5.08
C ARG A 25 -7.27 5.26 5.61
N GLU A 26 -8.34 4.48 5.53
CA GLU A 26 -8.28 3.03 5.72
C GLU A 26 -7.52 2.36 4.56
N LEU A 27 -6.67 1.39 4.89
CA LEU A 27 -5.90 0.63 3.92
C LEU A 27 -6.39 -0.82 3.90
N THR A 28 -6.29 -1.46 2.74
CA THR A 28 -6.53 -2.89 2.60
C THR A 28 -5.23 -3.65 2.83
N TRP A 29 -5.20 -4.43 3.93
CA TRP A 29 -4.08 -5.26 4.33
C TRP A 29 -4.31 -6.70 3.87
N ASN A 30 -3.51 -7.16 2.91
CA ASN A 30 -3.58 -8.52 2.36
C ASN A 30 -2.43 -9.35 2.92
N GLU A 31 -2.77 -10.42 3.63
CA GLU A 31 -1.81 -11.36 4.21
C GLU A 31 -0.92 -12.01 3.14
N PRO A 32 0.24 -12.57 3.53
CA PRO A 32 1.13 -13.25 2.60
C PRO A 32 0.48 -14.47 1.93
N GLU A 33 0.06 -14.32 0.67
CA GLU A 33 -0.47 -15.41 -0.14
C GLU A 33 0.61 -16.03 -1.04
N GLU A 34 0.52 -17.34 -1.27
CA GLU A 34 1.41 -18.05 -2.19
C GLU A 34 1.17 -17.59 -3.63
N THR A 35 2.17 -16.97 -4.24
CA THR A 35 2.12 -16.56 -5.64
C THR A 35 2.37 -17.75 -6.57
N ARG A 36 2.02 -17.60 -7.85
CA ARG A 36 2.33 -18.58 -8.92
C ARG A 36 3.82 -18.94 -9.03
N SER A 37 4.70 -18.12 -8.45
CA SER A 37 6.16 -18.35 -8.41
C SER A 37 6.64 -19.11 -7.16
N GLY A 38 5.73 -19.57 -6.30
CA GLY A 38 6.05 -20.23 -5.02
C GLY A 38 6.53 -19.28 -3.91
N LYS A 39 6.52 -17.97 -4.15
CA LYS A 39 6.90 -16.94 -3.16
C LYS A 39 5.67 -16.40 -2.45
N LYS A 40 5.76 -16.11 -1.16
CA LYS A 40 4.68 -15.46 -0.42
C LYS A 40 4.80 -13.95 -0.59
N ARG A 41 3.68 -13.26 -0.84
CA ARG A 41 3.69 -11.80 -0.93
C ARG A 41 2.48 -11.22 -0.23
N SER A 42 2.71 -10.35 0.73
CA SER A 42 1.69 -9.48 1.29
C SER A 42 1.53 -8.22 0.43
N ARG A 43 0.38 -7.53 0.58
CA ARG A 43 0.11 -6.26 -0.09
C ARG A 43 -0.66 -5.32 0.82
N ILE A 44 -0.26 -4.06 0.84
CA ILE A 44 -0.99 -2.97 1.49
C ILE A 44 -1.47 -2.05 0.36
N VAL A 45 -2.78 -1.79 0.30
CA VAL A 45 -3.41 -1.18 -0.88
C VAL A 45 -4.39 -0.10 -0.45
N VAL A 46 -4.41 1.02 -1.17
CA VAL A 46 -5.52 1.97 -1.17
C VAL A 46 -6.21 1.90 -2.52
N THR A 47 -7.54 1.88 -2.54
CA THR A 47 -8.33 1.75 -3.78
C THR A 47 -9.29 2.92 -3.93
N LYS A 48 -9.45 3.40 -5.16
CA LYS A 48 -10.47 4.35 -5.55
C LYS A 48 -11.47 3.67 -6.48
N SER A 49 -12.76 3.86 -6.23
CA SER A 49 -13.81 3.51 -7.20
C SER A 49 -13.71 4.47 -8.37
N ALA A 50 -13.50 3.95 -9.57
CA ALA A 50 -13.28 4.73 -10.78
C ALA A 50 -13.87 3.99 -12.00
N ASP A 51 -14.42 4.75 -12.95
CA ASP A 51 -14.75 4.22 -14.27
C ASP A 51 -13.60 4.52 -15.22
N VAL A 52 -12.76 3.52 -15.46
CA VAL A 52 -11.58 3.67 -16.33
C VAL A 52 -11.92 3.94 -17.79
N THR A 53 -13.18 3.75 -18.19
CA THR A 53 -13.64 4.03 -19.55
C THR A 53 -14.02 5.49 -19.77
N ASP A 54 -14.26 6.23 -18.68
CA ASP A 54 -14.53 7.66 -18.71
C ASP A 54 -13.20 8.45 -18.70
N GLN A 55 -12.75 8.82 -19.89
CA GLN A 55 -11.47 9.51 -20.10
C GLN A 55 -11.45 10.93 -19.52
N ASP A 56 -12.60 11.57 -19.35
CA ASP A 56 -12.69 12.92 -18.82
C ASP A 56 -12.29 12.97 -17.34
N GLN A 57 -12.31 11.83 -16.63
CA GLN A 57 -11.89 11.73 -15.23
C GLN A 57 -10.44 11.27 -15.04
N TRP A 58 -9.71 10.98 -16.12
CA TRP A 58 -8.37 10.41 -16.00
C TRP A 58 -7.39 11.33 -15.27
N ASP A 59 -7.47 12.64 -15.49
CA ASP A 59 -6.61 13.60 -14.81
C ASP A 59 -6.82 13.53 -13.28
N GLU A 60 -8.07 13.44 -12.82
CA GLU A 60 -8.38 13.26 -11.39
C GLU A 60 -7.80 11.95 -10.83
N TYR A 61 -7.84 10.88 -11.62
CA TYR A 61 -7.31 9.59 -11.20
C TYR A 61 -5.79 9.58 -11.12
N LEU A 62 -5.13 10.26 -12.06
CA LEU A 62 -3.67 10.42 -12.06
C LEU A 62 -3.22 11.27 -10.88
N ASP A 63 -3.89 12.40 -10.62
CA ASP A 63 -3.62 13.24 -9.45
C ASP A 63 -3.80 12.45 -8.15
N TRP A 64 -4.88 11.66 -8.07
CA TRP A 64 -5.11 10.78 -6.93
C TRP A 64 -3.98 9.74 -6.77
N MET A 65 -3.51 9.13 -7.86
CA MET A 65 -2.40 8.16 -7.79
C MET A 65 -1.09 8.82 -7.31
N VAL A 66 -0.79 10.04 -7.77
CA VAL A 66 0.40 10.78 -7.34
C VAL A 66 0.31 11.11 -5.86
N GLU A 67 -0.79 11.74 -5.42
CA GLU A 67 -1.01 12.11 -4.02
C GLU A 67 -0.85 10.90 -3.08
N HIS A 68 -1.44 9.76 -3.44
CA HIS A 68 -1.42 8.57 -2.59
C HIS A 68 -0.07 7.85 -2.68
N GLY A 69 0.61 7.92 -3.82
CA GLY A 69 1.99 7.44 -3.97
C GLY A 69 2.97 8.21 -3.07
N GLU A 70 2.82 9.53 -2.99
CA GLU A 70 3.60 10.37 -2.07
C GLU A 70 3.30 10.02 -0.61
N LYS A 71 2.03 9.85 -0.22
CA LYS A 71 1.65 9.40 1.13
C LYS A 71 2.24 8.03 1.48
N PHE A 72 2.28 7.10 0.54
CA PHE A 72 2.95 5.82 0.77
C PHE A 72 4.44 6.00 1.08
N HIS A 73 5.11 6.89 0.35
CA HIS A 73 6.50 7.20 0.64
C HIS A 73 6.64 7.84 2.03
N GLU A 74 5.87 8.88 2.34
CA GLU A 74 5.96 9.60 3.62
C GLU A 74 5.69 8.69 4.84
N VAL A 75 4.68 7.83 4.76
CA VAL A 75 4.26 6.98 5.90
C VAL A 75 5.10 5.71 6.04
N PHE A 76 5.55 5.12 4.92
CA PHE A 76 6.20 3.80 4.94
C PHE A 76 7.72 3.83 4.70
N TYR A 77 8.29 4.88 4.12
CA TYR A 77 9.71 4.89 3.73
C TYR A 77 10.63 4.57 4.93
N ASP A 78 10.51 5.33 6.01
CA ASP A 78 11.33 5.13 7.21
C ASP A 78 11.03 3.80 7.90
N ARG A 79 9.75 3.40 7.96
CA ARG A 79 9.32 2.12 8.56
C ARG A 79 9.96 0.94 7.85
N ILE A 80 9.95 0.94 6.51
CA ILE A 80 10.53 -0.13 5.70
C ILE A 80 12.06 -0.17 5.81
N GLN A 81 12.74 0.98 5.99
CA GLN A 81 14.19 0.99 6.19
C GLN A 81 14.63 0.41 7.54
N GLN A 82 13.72 0.31 8.52
CA GLN A 82 13.99 -0.18 9.86
C GLN A 82 13.73 -1.70 10.03
N LEU A 83 13.20 -2.36 8.99
CA LEU A 83 12.94 -3.80 8.89
C LEU A 83 14.11 -4.52 8.21
#